data_AF-A0A336MXZ6-F1
#
_entry.id   AF-A0A336MXZ6-F1
#
_cell.length_a   1.000
_cell.length_b   1.000
_cell.length_c   1.000
_cell.angle_alpha   90.00
_cell.angle_beta   90.00
_cell.angle_gamma   90.00
#
_symmetry.space_group_name_H-M   'P 1'
#
loop_
_entity.id
_entity.type
_entity.pdbx_description
1 polymer ?
#
loop_
_entity_poly.entity_id
_entity_poly.type
_entity_poly.pdbx_seq_one_letter_code
_entity_poly.pdbx_strand_id
1 'polypeptide(L)'
;MDYIFDIFYEEIFETMERNGLQTRQCRRDVIDRLNSVISACIRGQNLSADECSRQAVLSAIEYHQRHKEENGNVCLMGKYHNILYVTIRVAWDWGVTDSEVVTSLLKEIYSCELTFERLFLGVIFGTNAPYFISGWRSDFKDQNE
;
A
#
# COMPACT_ATOMS: atom_id res chain seq x y z
N MET A 1 -7.79 14.02 11.39
CA MET A 1 -6.77 13.20 10.70
C MET A 1 -7.34 12.61 9.41
N ASP A 2 -8.63 12.29 9.43
CA ASP A 2 -9.43 11.61 8.39
C ASP A 2 -9.06 12.05 6.97
N TYR A 3 -8.94 13.35 6.72
CA TYR A 3 -8.69 13.86 5.37
C TYR A 3 -7.21 13.92 4.93
N ILE A 4 -6.21 13.83 5.82
CA ILE A 4 -4.80 14.04 5.40
C ILE A 4 -4.32 12.93 4.48
N PHE A 5 -4.61 11.67 4.85
CA PHE A 5 -4.22 10.53 4.05
C PHE A 5 -5.07 10.43 2.78
N ASP A 6 -6.35 10.79 2.86
CA ASP A 6 -7.21 10.87 1.67
C ASP A 6 -6.65 11.87 0.66
N ILE A 7 -6.31 13.09 1.10
CA ILE A 7 -5.67 14.11 0.25
C ILE A 7 -4.34 13.60 -0.29
N PHE A 8 -3.51 12.96 0.53
CA PHE A 8 -2.24 12.41 0.09
C PHE A 8 -2.43 11.40 -1.06
N TYR A 9 -3.37 10.47 -0.92
CA TYR A 9 -3.62 9.47 -1.96
C TYR A 9 -4.22 10.10 -3.22
N GLU A 10 -5.16 11.04 -3.09
CA GLU A 10 -5.68 11.80 -4.24
C GLU A 10 -4.58 12.55 -4.98
N GLU A 11 -3.82 13.41 -4.30
CA GLU A 11 -2.82 14.27 -4.95
C GLU A 11 -1.69 13.47 -5.59
N ILE A 12 -1.21 12.41 -4.93
CA ILE A 12 -0.15 11.57 -5.49
C ILE A 12 -0.63 10.84 -6.73
N PHE A 13 -1.85 10.29 -6.69
CA PHE A 13 -2.33 9.45 -7.77
C PHE A 13 -3.02 10.22 -8.88
N GLU A 14 -3.51 11.43 -8.66
CA GLU A 14 -4.12 12.27 -9.71
C GLU A 14 -3.17 12.44 -10.91
N THR A 15 -1.91 12.79 -10.62
CA THR A 15 -0.89 13.06 -11.64
C THR A 15 -0.09 11.83 -12.07
N MET A 16 -0.24 10.70 -11.38
CA MET A 16 0.51 9.49 -11.68
C MET A 16 -0.12 8.70 -12.84
N GLU A 17 0.70 8.24 -13.79
CA GLU A 17 0.25 7.31 -14.82
C GLU A 17 -0.26 5.99 -14.21
N ARG A 18 -1.13 5.27 -14.93
CA ARG A 18 -1.72 4.02 -14.42
C ARG A 18 -0.67 2.96 -14.05
N ASN A 19 0.48 2.93 -14.71
CA ASN A 19 1.60 2.03 -14.41
C ASN A 19 2.67 2.67 -13.52
N GLY A 20 2.43 3.85 -12.93
CA GLY A 20 3.43 4.59 -12.16
C GLY A 20 3.99 3.84 -10.94
N LEU A 21 3.27 2.83 -10.43
CA LEU A 21 3.74 1.95 -9.34
C LEU A 21 4.34 0.62 -9.81
N GLN A 22 4.61 0.45 -11.11
CA GLN A 22 5.13 -0.80 -11.64
C GLN A 22 6.56 -1.09 -11.15
N THR A 23 7.40 -0.06 -11.07
CA THR A 23 8.79 -0.23 -10.64
C THR A 23 8.93 -0.19 -9.13
N ARG A 24 9.90 -0.95 -8.61
CA ARG A 24 10.26 -0.92 -7.18
C ARG A 24 10.65 0.48 -6.72
N GLN A 25 11.38 1.24 -7.55
CA GLN A 25 11.82 2.58 -7.18
C GLN A 25 10.61 3.50 -6.94
N CYS A 26 9.65 3.54 -7.88
CA CYS A 26 8.48 4.39 -7.73
C CYS A 26 7.64 4.01 -6.50
N ARG A 27 7.51 2.72 -6.18
CA ARG A 27 6.84 2.29 -4.94
C ARG A 27 7.60 2.75 -3.70
N ARG A 28 8.93 2.62 -3.67
CA ARG A 28 9.76 3.12 -2.57
C ARG A 28 9.64 4.63 -2.39
N ASP A 29 9.59 5.40 -3.47
CA ASP A 29 9.41 6.85 -3.38
C ASP A 29 8.07 7.21 -2.72
N VAL A 30 7.00 6.46 -3.01
CA VAL A 30 5.69 6.65 -2.36
C VAL A 30 5.72 6.19 -0.90
N ILE A 31 6.37 5.06 -0.59
CA ILE A 31 6.58 4.58 0.79
C ILE A 31 7.31 5.64 1.62
N ASP A 32 8.42 6.19 1.11
CA ASP A 32 9.23 7.19 1.80
C ASP A 32 8.43 8.47 2.07
N ARG A 33 7.61 8.91 1.09
CA ARG A 33 6.70 10.05 1.26
C ARG A 33 5.62 9.76 2.30
N LEU A 34 4.99 8.59 2.25
CA LEU A 34 3.94 8.22 3.21
C LEU A 34 4.49 8.10 4.63
N ASN A 35 5.67 7.48 4.80
CA ASN A 35 6.39 7.42 6.08
C ASN A 35 6.73 8.83 6.61
N SER A 36 7.07 9.76 5.72
CA SER A 36 7.32 11.16 6.09
C SER A 36 6.04 11.87 6.56
N VAL A 37 4.91 11.62 5.90
CA VAL A 37 3.59 12.17 6.29
C VAL A 37 3.13 11.61 7.64
N ILE A 38 3.24 10.30 7.86
CA ILE A 38 2.93 9.65 9.15
C ILE A 38 3.79 10.28 10.26
N SER A 39 5.10 10.37 10.04
CA SER A 39 6.04 10.99 10.98
C SER A 39 5.71 12.45 11.29
N ALA A 40 5.28 13.22 10.28
CA ALA A 40 4.88 14.60 10.45
C ALA A 40 3.58 14.73 11.26
N CYS A 41 2.60 13.85 11.03
CA CYS A 41 1.35 13.83 11.78
C CYS A 41 1.58 13.47 13.25
N ILE A 42 2.41 12.47 13.54
CA ILE A 42 2.80 12.09 14.91
C ILE A 42 3.38 13.30 15.65
N ARG A 43 4.35 14.01 15.05
CA ARG A 43 5.00 15.17 15.67
C ARG A 43 4.10 16.40 15.77
N GLY A 44 3.31 16.66 14.73
CA GLY A 44 2.54 17.90 14.59
C GLY A 44 1.18 17.87 15.29
N GLN A 45 0.57 16.69 15.45
CA GLN A 45 -0.76 16.52 16.05
C GLN A 45 -0.73 15.77 17.38
N ASN A 46 0.47 15.42 17.88
CA ASN A 46 0.66 14.66 19.12
C ASN A 46 -0.12 13.34 19.14
N LEU A 47 -0.18 12.67 17.99
CA LEU A 47 -0.85 11.38 17.80
C LEU A 47 0.10 10.23 18.12
N SER A 48 -0.46 9.08 18.50
CA SER A 48 0.34 7.86 18.62
C SER A 48 0.75 7.33 17.25
N ALA A 49 1.90 6.65 17.19
CA ALA A 49 2.36 6.02 15.96
C ALA A 49 1.39 4.93 15.48
N ASP A 50 0.77 4.19 16.40
CA ASP A 50 -0.24 3.18 16.10
C ASP A 50 -1.47 3.80 15.44
N GLU A 51 -2.06 4.83 16.05
CA GLU A 51 -3.25 5.50 15.52
C GLU A 51 -3.00 6.11 14.13
N CYS A 52 -1.86 6.77 13.95
CA CYS A 52 -1.54 7.42 12.69
C CYS A 52 -1.24 6.43 11.57
N SER A 53 -0.51 5.35 11.86
CA SER A 53 -0.20 4.31 10.86
C SER A 53 -1.42 3.49 10.49
N ARG A 54 -2.31 3.17 11.44
CA ARG A 54 -3.61 2.54 11.16
C ARG A 54 -4.46 3.39 10.21
N GLN A 55 -4.55 4.69 10.47
CA GLN A 55 -5.34 5.58 9.62
C GLN A 55 -4.77 5.66 8.20
N ALA A 56 -3.44 5.70 8.05
CA ALA A 56 -2.80 5.64 6.73
C ALA A 56 -3.21 4.37 5.96
N VAL A 57 -3.31 3.23 6.64
CA VAL A 57 -3.74 1.96 6.04
C VAL A 57 -5.22 1.99 5.64
N LEU A 58 -6.09 2.43 6.55
CA LEU A 58 -7.53 2.50 6.31
C LEU A 58 -7.87 3.44 5.15
N SER A 59 -7.30 4.64 5.11
CA SER A 59 -7.49 5.59 4.00
C SER A 59 -7.03 5.02 2.64
N ALA A 60 -6.01 4.15 2.60
CA ALA A 60 -5.61 3.49 1.37
C ALA A 60 -6.63 2.45 0.89
N ILE A 61 -7.24 1.71 1.82
CA ILE A 61 -8.32 0.76 1.54
C ILE A 61 -9.54 1.53 1.00
N GLU A 62 -9.94 2.60 1.68
CA GLU A 62 -11.06 3.45 1.28
C GLU A 62 -10.82 4.11 -0.09
N TYR A 63 -9.61 4.59 -0.35
CA TYR A 63 -9.20 5.11 -1.65
C TYR A 63 -9.41 4.07 -2.77
N HIS A 64 -8.96 2.84 -2.56
CA HIS A 64 -9.17 1.76 -3.53
C HIS A 64 -10.65 1.40 -3.69
N GLN A 65 -11.39 1.26 -2.58
CA GLN A 65 -12.81 0.90 -2.58
C GLN A 65 -13.65 1.91 -3.35
N ARG A 66 -13.46 3.20 -3.10
CA ARG A 66 -14.17 4.27 -3.82
C ARG A 66 -13.95 4.20 -5.33
N HIS A 67 -12.70 4.07 -5.78
CA HIS A 67 -12.41 3.95 -7.21
C HIS A 67 -12.93 2.66 -7.85
N LYS A 68 -12.96 1.57 -7.07
CA LYS A 68 -13.55 0.29 -7.48
C LYS A 68 -15.07 0.42 -7.61
N GLU A 69 -15.75 1.06 -6.66
CA GLU A 69 -17.19 1.36 -6.68
C GLU A 69 -17.56 2.24 -7.87
N GLU A 70 -16.83 3.33 -8.09
CA GLU A 70 -16.98 4.22 -9.26
C GLU A 70 -16.80 3.48 -10.59
N ASN A 71 -16.00 2.42 -10.60
CA ASN A 71 -15.79 1.53 -11.75
C ASN A 71 -16.70 0.28 -11.72
N GLY A 72 -17.89 0.38 -11.13
CA GLY A 72 -18.89 -0.70 -11.15
C GLY A 72 -18.50 -1.91 -10.30
N ASN A 73 -17.83 -1.67 -9.17
CA ASN A 73 -17.25 -2.68 -8.27
C ASN A 73 -16.14 -3.54 -8.90
N VAL A 74 -15.50 -3.06 -9.96
CA VAL A 74 -14.37 -3.74 -10.61
C VAL A 74 -13.09 -2.95 -10.34
N CYS A 75 -12.04 -3.63 -9.89
CA CYS A 75 -10.76 -3.00 -9.62
C CYS A 75 -10.11 -2.43 -10.90
N LEU A 76 -9.68 -1.17 -10.86
CA LEU A 76 -9.02 -0.48 -11.98
C LEU A 76 -7.59 -0.95 -12.25
N MET A 77 -7.01 -1.81 -11.39
CA MET A 77 -5.63 -2.30 -11.47
C MET A 77 -4.60 -1.15 -11.52
N GLY A 78 -3.33 -1.45 -11.81
CA GLY A 78 -2.28 -0.42 -11.91
C GLY A 78 -2.10 0.34 -10.59
N LYS A 79 -1.93 1.66 -10.63
CA LYS A 79 -1.74 2.52 -9.45
C LYS A 79 -2.82 2.33 -8.38
N TYR A 80 -4.09 2.18 -8.81
CA TYR A 80 -5.25 2.05 -7.92
C TYR A 80 -5.20 0.77 -7.09
N HIS A 81 -4.64 -0.30 -7.64
CA HIS A 81 -4.50 -1.58 -6.93
C HIS A 81 -3.15 -1.71 -6.24
N ASN A 82 -2.09 -1.26 -6.91
CA ASN A 82 -0.72 -1.37 -6.43
C ASN A 82 -0.47 -0.55 -5.15
N ILE A 83 -1.33 0.44 -4.85
CA ILE A 83 -1.27 1.14 -3.56
C ILE A 83 -1.50 0.18 -2.38
N LEU A 84 -2.32 -0.86 -2.51
CA LEU A 84 -2.55 -1.83 -1.43
C LEU A 84 -1.25 -2.55 -1.04
N TYR A 85 -0.37 -2.81 -1.99
CA TYR A 85 0.96 -3.40 -1.75
C TYR A 85 1.93 -2.42 -1.10
N VAL A 86 1.93 -1.16 -1.55
CA VAL A 86 2.67 -0.07 -0.90
C VAL A 86 2.23 0.05 0.56
N THR A 87 0.93 -0.01 0.81
CA THR A 87 0.33 0.08 2.14
C THR A 87 0.68 -1.12 3.01
N ILE A 88 0.80 -2.34 2.47
CA ILE A 88 1.33 -3.48 3.23
C ILE A 88 2.74 -3.20 3.73
N ARG A 89 3.60 -2.64 2.87
CA ARG A 89 4.96 -2.30 3.28
C ARG A 89 4.97 -1.22 4.37
N VAL A 90 4.10 -0.21 4.28
CA VAL A 90 3.97 0.82 5.33
C VAL A 90 3.42 0.23 6.63
N ALA A 91 2.40 -0.63 6.57
CA ALA A 91 1.87 -1.32 7.75
C ALA A 91 2.97 -2.12 8.47
N TRP A 92 3.84 -2.76 7.70
CA TRP A 92 5.02 -3.45 8.22
C TRP A 92 6.06 -2.49 8.83
N ASP A 93 6.46 -1.45 8.11
CA ASP A 93 7.47 -0.48 8.56
C ASP A 93 7.08 0.18 9.91
N TRP A 94 5.77 0.40 10.14
CA TRP A 94 5.26 0.98 11.38
C TRP A 94 4.80 -0.04 12.42
N GLY A 95 4.89 -1.33 12.13
CA GLY A 95 4.50 -2.39 13.07
C GLY A 95 3.02 -2.37 13.44
N VAL A 96 2.13 -2.13 12.47
CA VAL A 96 0.67 -2.18 12.69
C VAL A 96 0.27 -3.60 13.11
N THR A 97 -0.17 -3.76 14.36
CA THR A 97 -0.52 -5.08 14.95
C THR A 97 -2.02 -5.32 15.06
N ASP A 98 -2.85 -4.32 14.76
CA ASP A 98 -4.29 -4.52 14.77
C ASP A 98 -4.74 -5.48 13.66
N SER A 99 -5.32 -6.58 14.11
CA SER A 99 -5.72 -7.67 13.24
C SER A 99 -6.89 -7.30 12.32
N GLU A 100 -7.80 -6.42 12.74
CA GLU A 100 -8.93 -5.99 11.90
C GLU A 100 -8.44 -5.13 10.73
N VAL A 101 -7.53 -4.19 10.99
CA VAL A 101 -6.94 -3.34 9.95
C VAL A 101 -6.14 -4.19 8.95
N VAL A 102 -5.26 -5.06 9.43
CA VAL A 102 -4.45 -5.94 8.57
C VAL A 102 -5.34 -6.90 7.77
N THR A 103 -6.35 -7.49 8.41
CA THR A 103 -7.29 -8.40 7.73
C THR A 103 -8.09 -7.66 6.66
N SER A 104 -8.48 -6.40 6.90
CA SER A 104 -9.23 -5.60 5.91
C SER A 104 -8.38 -5.33 4.67
N LEU A 105 -7.11 -4.98 4.86
CA LEU A 105 -6.16 -4.80 3.75
C LEU A 105 -5.96 -6.08 2.93
N LEU A 106 -5.76 -7.22 3.60
CA LEU A 106 -5.60 -8.52 2.95
C LEU A 106 -6.88 -8.95 2.22
N LYS A 107 -8.06 -8.74 2.81
CA LYS A 107 -9.33 -9.01 2.16
C LYS A 107 -9.52 -8.17 0.91
N GLU A 108 -9.14 -6.89 0.93
CA GLU A 108 -9.28 -6.02 -0.22
C GLU A 108 -8.40 -6.51 -1.39
N ILE A 109 -7.14 -6.88 -1.12
CA ILE A 109 -6.23 -7.48 -2.12
C ILE A 109 -6.81 -8.78 -2.67
N TYR A 110 -7.22 -9.70 -1.79
CA TYR A 110 -7.76 -10.99 -2.17
C TYR A 110 -9.04 -10.85 -3.00
N SER A 111 -9.90 -9.87 -2.70
CA SER A 111 -11.13 -9.65 -3.46
C SER A 111 -10.88 -9.32 -4.94
N CYS A 112 -9.71 -8.76 -5.25
CA CYS A 112 -9.32 -8.39 -6.61
C CYS A 112 -8.52 -9.49 -7.32
N GLU A 113 -7.61 -10.15 -6.60
CA GLU A 113 -6.66 -11.12 -7.19
C GLU A 113 -7.06 -12.58 -7.01
N LEU A 114 -7.91 -12.89 -6.02
CA LEU A 114 -8.24 -14.24 -5.57
C LEU A 114 -7.02 -15.10 -5.18
N THR A 115 -5.91 -14.45 -4.88
CA THR A 115 -4.64 -15.06 -4.46
C THR A 115 -3.81 -14.03 -3.67
N PHE A 116 -2.76 -14.51 -3.00
CA PHE A 116 -1.75 -13.69 -2.33
C PHE A 116 -0.34 -13.89 -2.91
N GLU A 117 -0.24 -14.52 -4.09
CA GLU A 117 1.05 -14.86 -4.71
C GLU A 117 2.04 -13.69 -4.73
N ARG A 118 1.59 -12.49 -5.11
CA ARG A 118 2.46 -11.30 -5.18
C ARG A 118 3.03 -10.86 -3.84
N LEU A 119 2.34 -11.13 -2.73
CA LEU A 119 2.87 -10.88 -1.38
C LEU A 119 3.97 -11.88 -1.04
N PHE A 120 3.74 -13.15 -1.35
CA PHE A 120 4.69 -14.21 -1.02
C PHE A 120 5.88 -14.29 -1.97
N LEU A 121 5.81 -13.69 -3.16
CA LEU A 121 6.92 -13.69 -4.13
C LEU A 121 8.24 -13.18 -3.52
N GLY A 122 8.17 -12.11 -2.73
CA GLY A 122 9.34 -11.57 -2.05
C GLY A 122 9.91 -12.48 -0.98
N VAL A 123 9.03 -13.13 -0.20
CA VAL A 123 9.43 -14.06 0.86
C VAL A 123 10.04 -15.33 0.26
N ILE A 124 9.43 -15.87 -0.80
CA ILE A 124 9.84 -17.14 -1.41
C ILE A 124 11.08 -16.96 -2.30
N PHE A 125 11.11 -15.92 -3.14
CA PHE A 125 12.15 -15.75 -4.16
C PHE A 125 13.09 -14.56 -3.90
N GLY A 126 12.91 -13.82 -2.80
CA GLY A 126 13.71 -12.64 -2.50
C GLY A 126 13.60 -11.59 -3.61
N THR A 127 14.72 -10.93 -3.91
CA THR A 127 14.83 -9.97 -5.01
C THR A 127 14.95 -10.63 -6.39
N ASN A 128 15.01 -11.97 -6.47
CA ASN A 128 15.14 -12.76 -7.70
C ASN A 128 13.78 -13.18 -8.31
N ALA A 129 12.67 -12.82 -7.65
CA ALA A 129 11.30 -13.01 -8.14
C ALA A 129 11.01 -12.55 -9.59
N PRO A 130 11.59 -11.45 -10.15
CA PRO A 130 11.20 -10.97 -11.47
C PRO A 130 11.48 -11.94 -12.63
N TYR A 131 12.23 -13.03 -12.43
CA TYR A 131 12.44 -14.07 -13.43
C TYR A 131 11.29 -15.08 -13.53
N PHE A 132 10.40 -15.14 -12.53
CA PHE A 132 9.35 -16.17 -12.45
C PHE A 132 7.94 -15.66 -12.79
N ILE A 133 7.59 -14.41 -12.42
CA ILE A 133 6.23 -13.88 -12.64
C ILE A 133 6.29 -12.38 -13.00
N SER A 134 5.88 -12.06 -14.24
CA SER A 134 5.40 -10.75 -14.74
C SER A 134 5.94 -9.46 -14.09
N GLY A 135 7.25 -9.31 -13.94
CA GLY A 135 7.90 -8.01 -13.68
C GLY A 135 7.62 -7.34 -12.33
N TRP A 136 6.94 -7.99 -11.38
CA TRP A 136 6.77 -7.45 -10.02
C TRP A 136 7.97 -7.83 -9.14
N ARG A 137 8.63 -6.82 -8.58
CA ARG A 137 9.72 -6.99 -7.60
C ARG A 137 9.18 -6.77 -6.20
N SER A 138 9.66 -7.53 -5.22
CA SER A 138 9.35 -7.28 -3.81
C SER A 138 9.83 -5.91 -3.36
N ASP A 139 9.07 -5.27 -2.47
CA ASP A 139 9.51 -4.04 -1.80
C ASP A 139 10.43 -4.36 -0.62
N PHE A 140 10.36 -5.57 -0.06
CA PHE A 140 11.27 -6.10 0.95
C PHE A 140 12.70 -6.25 0.43
N LYS A 141 13.68 -6.06 1.33
CA LYS A 141 15.09 -6.06 0.96
C LYS A 141 15.62 -7.47 0.67
N ASP A 142 15.22 -8.44 1.47
CA ASP A 142 15.61 -9.84 1.37
C ASP A 142 14.52 -10.74 2.01
N GLN A 143 14.79 -12.03 2.16
CA GLN A 143 13.83 -13.02 2.68
C GLN A 143 13.65 -12.97 4.20
N ASN A 144 14.52 -12.25 4.93
CA ASN A 144 14.47 -12.17 6.39
C ASN A 144 13.75 -10.90 6.89
N GLU A 145 13.47 -9.96 5.99
CA GLU A 145 12.49 -8.89 6.18
C GLU A 145 11.11 -9.37 5.74
#